data_AF-A0A1H6GUD2-F1
#
_entry.id   AF-A0A1H6GUD2-F1
#
_cell.length_a   1.000
_cell.length_b   1.000
_cell.length_c   1.000
_cell.angle_alpha   90.00
_cell.angle_beta   90.00
_cell.angle_gamma   90.00
#
_symmetry.space_group_name_H-M   'P 1'
#
loop_
_entity.id
_entity.type
_entity.pdbx_description
1 polymer ?
#
loop_
_entity_poly.entity_id
_entity_poly.type
_entity_poly.pdbx_seq_one_letter_code
_entity_poly.pdbx_strand_id
1 'polypeptide(L)' 'MKNYIKMISVLSLFVALGSCKTSAADASPKSDMVRNVEELQKREQAEKDKIDITSVKNNYGRPASK' A
#
# COMPACT_ATOMS: atom_id res chain seq x y z
N MET A 1 -9.69 50.03 -17.49
CA MET A 1 -9.37 49.58 -16.10
C MET A 1 -10.26 48.43 -15.60
N LYS A 2 -11.59 48.56 -15.63
CA LYS A 2 -12.54 47.53 -15.14
C LYS A 2 -12.34 46.11 -15.72
N ASN A 3 -12.03 46.00 -17.01
CA ASN A 3 -11.83 44.71 -17.67
C ASN A 3 -10.52 44.02 -17.25
N TYR A 4 -9.46 44.78 -16.99
CA TYR A 4 -8.17 44.25 -16.53
C TYR A 4 -8.27 43.64 -15.13
N ILE A 5 -9.01 44.31 -14.23
CA ILE A 5 -9.27 43.81 -12.87
C ILE A 5 -10.02 42.47 -12.93
N LYS A 6 -10.99 42.35 -13.84
CA LYS A 6 -11.76 41.11 -14.03
C LYS A 6 -10.88 39.97 -14.54
N MET A 7 -9.96 40.23 -15.46
CA MET A 7 -9.02 39.22 -15.96
C MET A 7 -8.05 38.73 -14.88
N ILE A 8 -7.51 39.65 -14.07
CA ILE A 8 -6.61 39.31 -12.97
C ILE A 8 -7.33 38.44 -11.92
N SER A 9 -8.58 38.79 -11.61
CA SER A 9 -9.41 38.02 -10.66
C SER A 9 -9.73 36.61 -11.13
N VAL A 10 -9.95 36.41 -12.43
CA VAL A 10 -10.22 35.07 -12.98
C VAL A 10 -8.93 34.26 -13.00
N LEU A 11 -7.81 34.88 -13.41
CA LEU A 11 -6.52 34.21 -13.47
C LEU A 11 -6.03 33.77 -12.08
N SER A 12 -6.23 34.61 -11.05
CA SER A 12 -5.87 34.26 -9.67
C SER A 12 -6.69 33.09 -9.13
N LEU A 13 -7.97 33.00 -9.48
CA LEU A 13 -8.84 31.88 -9.11
C LEU A 13 -8.37 30.56 -9.74
N PHE A 14 -7.97 30.57 -11.01
CA PHE A 14 -7.43 29.37 -11.67
C PHE A 14 -6.10 28.93 -11.07
N VAL A 15 -5.21 29.86 -10.69
CA VAL A 15 -3.95 29.54 -10.00
C VAL A 15 -4.22 28.95 -8.62
N ALA A 16 -5.17 29.50 -7.87
CA ALA A 16 -5.56 28.97 -6.56
C ALA A 16 -6.14 27.55 -6.67
N LEU A 17 -6.99 27.29 -7.67
CA LEU A 17 -7.54 25.95 -7.93
C LEU A 17 -6.46 24.95 -8.41
N GLY A 18 -5.49 25.41 -9.20
CA GLY A 18 -4.35 24.58 -9.63
C GLY A 18 -3.41 24.22 -8.49
N SER A 19 -3.20 25.13 -7.53
CA SER A 19 -2.46 24.86 -6.29
C SER A 19 -3.29 24.11 -5.24
N CYS A 20 -4.62 24.08 -5.39
CA CYS A 20 -5.54 23.22 -4.64
C CYS A 20 -5.64 21.82 -5.25
N LYS A 21 -4.61 21.37 -5.97
CA LYS A 21 -4.29 19.94 -6.05
C LYS A 21 -3.79 19.52 -4.67
N THR A 22 -4.75 19.33 -3.76
CA THR A 22 -4.60 18.43 -2.62
C THR A 22 -3.88 17.20 -3.16
N SER A 23 -2.59 17.07 -2.84
CA SER A 23 -1.88 15.81 -2.96
C SER A 23 -2.86 14.79 -2.44
N ALA A 24 -3.29 13.85 -3.29
CA ALA A 24 -4.12 12.76 -2.82
C ALA A 24 -3.40 12.26 -1.58
N ALA A 25 -4.02 12.45 -0.41
CA ALA A 25 -3.51 11.93 0.83
C ALA A 25 -3.80 10.43 0.79
N ASP A 26 -3.24 9.76 -0.22
CA ASP A 26 -3.31 8.31 -0.42
C ASP A 26 -2.59 7.59 0.72
N ALA A 27 -1.89 8.33 1.57
CA ALA A 27 -1.41 7.89 2.86
C ALA A 27 -2.34 8.38 3.98
N SER A 28 -3.59 7.91 4.00
CA SER A 28 -4.23 7.71 5.31
C SER A 28 -3.27 6.83 6.12
N PRO A 29 -2.83 7.25 7.32
CA PRO A 29 -1.99 6.40 8.14
C PRO A 29 -2.78 5.12 8.41
N LYS A 30 -2.38 4.01 7.77
CA LYS A 30 -2.96 2.70 8.02
C LYS A 30 -2.91 2.50 9.54
N SER A 31 -4.08 2.30 10.15
CA SER A 31 -4.19 2.03 11.58
C SER A 31 -3.22 0.92 11.96
N ASP A 32 -2.65 0.99 13.17
CA ASP A 32 -1.73 -0.01 13.68
C ASP A 32 -2.28 -1.43 13.57
N MET A 33 -3.60 -1.62 13.67
CA MET A 33 -4.26 -2.90 13.41
C MET A 33 -4.06 -3.41 11.99
N VAL A 34 -4.24 -2.57 10.97
CA VAL A 34 -4.11 -2.96 9.56
C VAL A 34 -2.67 -3.35 9.26
N ARG A 35 -1.71 -2.57 9.76
CA ARG A 35 -0.28 -2.89 9.64
C ARG A 35 0.07 -4.22 10.31
N ASN A 36 -0.50 -4.48 11.49
CA ASN A 36 -0.25 -5.71 12.22
C ASN A 36 -0.84 -6.95 11.51
N VAL A 37 -2.01 -6.83 10.89
CA VAL A 37 -2.61 -7.90 10.08
C VAL A 37 -1.74 -8.21 8.85
N GLU A 38 -1.24 -7.19 8.16
CA GLU A 38 -0.33 -7.37 7.02
C GLU A 38 0.99 -8.05 7.45
N GLU A 39 1.53 -7.70 8.62
CA GLU A 39 2.73 -8.35 9.16
C GLU A 39 2.49 -9.81 9.57
N LEU A 40 1.36 -10.11 10.21
CA LEU A 40 0.98 -11.47 10.58
C LEU A 40 0.81 -12.35 9.35
N GLN A 41 0.13 -11.85 8.31
CA GLN A 41 -0.07 -12.58 7.06
C GLN A 41 1.27 -12.87 6.34
N LYS A 42 2.23 -11.92 6.38
CA LYS A 42 3.59 -12.14 5.85
C LYS A 42 4.34 -13.22 6.62
N ARG A 43 4.21 -13.28 7.95
CA ARG A 43 4.85 -14.31 8.77
C ARG A 43 4.26 -15.69 8.51
N GLU A 44 2.94 -15.77 8.38
CA GLU A 44 2.24 -17.02 8.02
C GLU A 44 2.71 -17.54 6.66
N GLN A 45 2.84 -16.66 5.66
CA GLN A 45 3.34 -17.07 4.35
C GLN A 45 4.80 -17.55 4.42
N ALA A 46 5.67 -16.83 5.15
CA ALA A 46 7.06 -17.24 5.32
C ALA A 46 7.20 -18.57 6.07
N GLU A 47 6.32 -18.85 7.03
CA GLU A 47 6.26 -20.13 7.72
C GLU A 47 5.81 -21.26 6.78
N LYS A 48 4.76 -21.02 5.99
CA LYS A 48 4.28 -21.98 4.96
C LYS A 48 5.36 -22.28 3.92
N ASP A 49 6.07 -21.28 3.42
CA ASP A 49 7.14 -21.47 2.44
C ASP A 49 8.30 -22.29 3.05
N LYS A 50 8.63 -22.05 4.32
CA LYS A 50 9.65 -22.83 5.04
C LYS A 50 9.21 -24.28 5.29
N ILE A 51 7.94 -24.49 5.63
CA ILE A 51 7.36 -25.82 5.81
C ILE A 51 7.30 -26.56 4.48
N ASP A 52 6.96 -25.91 3.37
CA ASP A 52 6.88 -26.55 2.05
C ASP A 52 8.26 -27.00 1.55
N ILE A 53 9.28 -26.15 1.71
CA ILE A 53 10.68 -26.50 1.38
C ILE A 53 11.20 -27.64 2.27
N THR A 54 10.81 -27.67 3.55
CA THR A 54 11.21 -28.76 4.47
C THR A 54 10.34 -30.01 4.33
N SER A 55 9.11 -29.90 3.81
CA SER A 55 8.14 -30.97 3.57
C SER A 55 8.65 -31.96 2.53
N VAL A 56 9.17 -31.46 1.39
CA VAL A 56 9.78 -32.33 0.36
C VAL A 56 11.00 -33.10 0.90
N LYS A 57 11.69 -32.54 1.91
CA LYS A 57 12.86 -33.16 2.55
C LYS A 57 12.50 -34.01 3.77
N ASN A 58 11.27 -33.92 4.28
CA ASN A 58 10.83 -34.72 5.41
C ASN A 58 10.23 -36.04 4.90
N ASN A 59 10.89 -37.15 5.23
CA ASN A 59 10.32 -38.49 5.17
C ASN A 59 10.04 -38.92 6.62
N TYR A 60 9.22 -38.16 7.37
CA TYR A 60 8.79 -38.59 8.70
C TYR A 60 7.85 -39.80 8.55
N GLY A 61 8.44 -40.99 8.39
CA GLY A 61 7.73 -42.27 8.44
C GLY A 61 7.33 -42.90 7.11
N ARG A 62 7.85 -42.46 5.95
CA ARG A 62 7.65 -43.22 4.71
C ARG A 62 8.65 -44.38 4.69
N PRO A 63 8.23 -45.65 4.85
CA PRO A 63 9.16 -46.77 4.71
C PRO A 63 9.70 -46.74 3.27
N ALA A 64 11.01 -46.91 3.13
CA ALA A 64 11.61 -47.14 1.82
C ALA A 64 10.90 -48.37 1.21
N SER A 65 10.16 -48.16 0.12
CA SER A 65 9.59 -49.26 -0.64
C SER A 65 10.74 -50.07 -1.24
N LYS A 66 10.66 -51.40 -1.06
CA LYS A 66 11.63 -52.46 -1.38
C LYS A 66 12.59 -52.20 -2.54
#